data_AF-A0A2G2J148-F1
#
_entry.id   AF-A0A2G2J148-F1
#
_cell.length_a   1.000
_cell.length_b   1.000
_cell.length_c   1.000
_cell.angle_alpha   90.00
_cell.angle_beta   90.00
_cell.angle_gamma   90.00
#
_symmetry.space_group_name_H-M   'P 1'
#
loop_
_entity.id
_entity.type
_entity.pdbx_description
1 polymer ?
#
loop_
_entity_poly.entity_id
_entity_poly.type
_entity_poly.pdbx_seq_one_letter_code
_entity_poly.pdbx_strand_id
1 'polypeptide(L)'
;MPEDMKVLFPGTVLTLAKIGDVTVFPLGITHISRFNSAIEGLLPRIAVQVDLSSLGTAMKDLLPMIMPILLGECLDLLDECVVGVNLRDPHIPHWILPQVAEAWMEESFIGEGKMDPWIQAVEGTIEKMTGQKIGISEMFSKSLSPQDTN
;
A
#
# COMPACT_ATOMS: atom_id res chain seq x y z
N MET A 1 -4.65 15.16 8.36
CA MET A 1 -4.48 14.61 9.73
C MET A 1 -4.34 15.74 10.76
N PRO A 2 -4.99 15.65 11.95
CA PRO A 2 -4.81 16.61 13.05
C PRO A 2 -3.35 16.74 13.51
N GLU A 3 -2.93 17.92 14.01
CA GLU A 3 -1.53 18.21 14.37
C GLU A 3 -1.00 17.35 15.53
N ASP A 4 -1.84 17.05 16.52
CA ASP A 4 -1.54 16.16 17.64
C ASP A 4 -1.25 14.73 17.17
N MET A 5 -1.98 14.25 16.16
CA MET A 5 -1.75 12.93 15.56
C MET A 5 -0.45 12.88 14.75
N LYS A 6 0.02 14.01 14.18
CA LYS A 6 1.31 14.06 13.46
C LYS A 6 2.49 13.87 14.40
N VAL A 7 2.36 14.21 15.68
CA VAL A 7 3.41 13.96 16.67
C VAL A 7 3.54 12.46 16.97
N LEU A 8 2.40 11.76 17.03
CA LEU A 8 2.37 10.32 17.32
C LEU A 8 2.71 9.47 16.09
N PHE A 9 2.35 9.97 14.90
CA PHE A 9 2.58 9.32 13.61
C PHE A 9 3.19 10.35 12.66
N PRO A 10 4.51 10.57 12.72
CA PRO A 10 5.18 11.63 11.95
C PRO A 10 5.15 11.39 10.44
N GLY A 11 4.87 10.16 10.01
CA GLY A 11 4.89 9.77 8.61
C GLY A 11 6.32 9.68 8.06
N THR A 12 6.40 9.38 6.77
CA THR A 12 7.65 9.28 6.02
C THR A 12 7.84 10.54 5.16
N VAL A 13 9.04 11.13 5.21
CA VAL A 13 9.39 12.29 4.39
C VAL A 13 10.13 11.83 3.13
N LEU A 14 9.59 12.20 1.98
CA LEU A 14 10.17 12.01 0.65
C LEU A 14 10.67 13.35 0.11
N THR A 15 11.95 13.42 -0.27
CA THR A 15 12.47 14.58 -1.01
C THR A 15 12.33 14.34 -2.51
N LEU A 16 11.33 14.96 -3.13
CA LEU A 16 11.08 14.82 -4.57
C LEU A 16 11.83 15.90 -5.35
N ALA A 17 12.59 15.45 -6.37
CA ALA A 17 13.31 16.36 -7.25
C ALA A 17 12.35 17.39 -7.89
N LYS A 18 12.68 18.68 -7.75
CA LYS A 18 11.93 19.83 -8.29
C LYS A 18 10.59 20.16 -7.62
N ILE A 19 10.16 19.38 -6.61
CA ILE A 19 8.95 19.68 -5.82
C ILE A 19 9.34 20.08 -4.40
N GLY A 20 10.33 19.40 -3.82
CA GLY A 20 10.72 19.58 -2.41
C GLY A 20 10.24 18.42 -1.55
N ASP A 21 10.12 18.68 -0.25
CA ASP A 21 9.77 17.66 0.73
C ASP A 21 8.27 17.41 0.77
N VAL A 22 7.91 16.13 0.65
CA VAL A 22 6.55 15.62 0.74
C VAL A 22 6.49 14.67 1.94
N THR A 23 5.53 14.89 2.83
CA THR A 23 5.31 13.99 3.98
C THR A 23 4.12 13.08 3.68
N VAL A 24 4.32 11.79 3.86
CA VAL A 24 3.32 10.74 3.64
C VAL A 24 2.95 10.13 4.97
N PHE A 25 1.66 10.13 5.29
CA PHE A 25 1.10 9.60 6.53
C PHE A 25 0.45 8.23 6.30
N PRO A 26 0.40 7.36 7.31
CA PRO A 26 -0.28 6.08 7.21
C PRO A 26 -1.79 6.26 7.05
N LEU A 27 -2.44 5.25 6.49
CA LEU A 27 -3.90 5.14 6.48
C LEU A 27 -4.50 5.22 7.90
N GLY A 28 -5.44 6.14 8.07
CA GLY A 28 -6.29 6.17 9.26
C GLY A 28 -7.35 5.06 9.22
N ILE A 29 -7.93 4.72 10.38
CA ILE A 29 -9.00 3.72 10.49
C ILE A 29 -10.19 4.03 9.56
N THR A 30 -10.54 5.31 9.43
CA THR A 30 -11.63 5.77 8.54
C THR A 30 -11.32 5.59 7.06
N HIS A 31 -10.06 5.41 6.69
CA HIS A 31 -9.62 5.21 5.31
C HIS A 31 -9.66 3.74 4.89
N ILE A 32 -9.58 2.78 5.84
CA ILE A 32 -9.50 1.34 5.53
C ILE A 32 -10.72 0.86 4.73
N SER A 33 -11.93 1.30 5.08
CA SER A 33 -13.13 0.91 4.34
C SER A 33 -13.12 1.42 2.89
N ARG A 34 -12.69 2.67 2.68
CA ARG A 34 -12.54 3.28 1.36
C ARG A 34 -11.46 2.58 0.53
N PHE A 35 -10.33 2.26 1.15
CA PHE A 35 -9.26 1.48 0.53
C PHE A 35 -9.78 0.13 0.06
N ASN A 36 -10.46 -0.62 0.93
CA ASN A 36 -11.01 -1.92 0.58
C ASN A 36 -12.01 -1.84 -0.57
N SER A 37 -12.92 -0.86 -0.56
CA SER A 37 -13.87 -0.65 -1.66
C SER A 37 -13.17 -0.30 -2.98
N ALA A 38 -12.10 0.50 -2.94
CA ALA A 38 -11.31 0.82 -4.13
C ALA A 38 -10.63 -0.45 -4.71
N ILE A 39 -10.04 -1.29 -3.86
CA ILE A 39 -9.39 -2.55 -4.28
C ILE A 39 -10.42 -3.55 -4.82
N GLU A 40 -11.57 -3.71 -4.17
CA GLU A 40 -12.65 -4.60 -4.62
C GLU A 40 -13.19 -4.19 -6.01
N GLY A 41 -13.34 -2.88 -6.26
CA GLY A 41 -13.77 -2.36 -7.56
C GLY A 41 -12.73 -2.54 -8.67
N LEU A 42 -11.46 -2.68 -8.29
CA LEU A 42 -10.32 -2.74 -9.19
C LEU A 42 -9.99 -4.15 -9.67
N LEU A 43 -10.13 -5.16 -8.81
CA LEU A 43 -9.85 -6.56 -9.14
C LEU A 43 -10.56 -7.04 -10.43
N PRO A 44 -11.85 -6.77 -10.66
CA PRO A 44 -12.53 -7.14 -11.90
C PRO A 44 -11.97 -6.41 -13.12
N ARG A 45 -11.54 -5.15 -12.98
CA ARG A 45 -11.01 -4.34 -14.09
C ARG A 45 -9.63 -4.82 -14.52
N ILE A 46 -8.77 -5.16 -13.55
CA ILE A 46 -7.49 -5.80 -13.83
C ILE A 46 -7.70 -7.17 -14.47
N ALA A 47 -8.59 -8.00 -13.91
CA ALA A 47 -8.84 -9.35 -14.44
C ALA A 47 -9.36 -9.35 -15.89
N VAL A 48 -10.07 -8.30 -16.32
CA VAL A 48 -10.54 -8.14 -17.71
C VAL A 48 -9.41 -7.69 -18.65
N GLN A 49 -8.47 -6.89 -18.16
CA GLN A 49 -7.41 -6.28 -18.96
C GLN A 49 -6.12 -7.11 -18.97
N VAL A 50 -5.98 -8.05 -18.02
CA VAL A 50 -4.72 -8.73 -17.74
C VAL A 50 -4.97 -10.22 -17.61
N ASP A 51 -4.35 -11.00 -18.49
CA ASP A 51 -4.24 -12.44 -18.28
C ASP A 51 -3.29 -12.70 -17.10
N LEU A 52 -3.87 -12.94 -15.93
CA LEU A 52 -3.16 -13.18 -14.67
C LEU A 52 -2.19 -14.38 -14.74
N SER A 53 -2.36 -15.28 -15.71
CA SER A 53 -1.45 -16.42 -15.92
C SER A 53 -0.09 -16.02 -16.53
N SER A 54 0.03 -14.79 -17.06
CA SER A 54 1.24 -14.25 -17.70
C SER A 54 2.02 -13.23 -16.84
N LEU A 55 1.59 -13.03 -15.58
CA LEU A 55 2.01 -11.90 -14.73
C LEU A 55 3.53 -11.80 -14.54
N GLY A 56 4.24 -12.93 -14.45
CA GLY A 56 5.67 -12.97 -14.13
C GLY A 56 6.59 -12.26 -15.14
N THR A 57 6.21 -12.22 -16.42
CA THR A 57 7.04 -11.64 -17.49
C THR A 57 6.43 -10.34 -18.06
N ALA A 58 5.11 -10.16 -17.94
CA ALA A 58 4.38 -9.03 -18.50
C ALA A 58 4.27 -7.83 -17.56
N MET A 59 4.66 -7.96 -16.28
CA MET A 59 4.51 -6.90 -15.26
C MET A 59 5.13 -5.56 -15.68
N LYS A 60 6.29 -5.55 -16.36
CA LYS A 60 6.95 -4.29 -16.76
C LYS A 60 6.15 -3.49 -17.80
N ASP A 61 5.45 -4.18 -18.70
CA ASP A 61 4.63 -3.56 -19.74
C ASP A 61 3.20 -3.29 -19.26
N LEU A 62 2.73 -4.08 -18.28
CA LEU A 62 1.42 -3.94 -17.64
C LEU A 62 1.39 -2.85 -16.56
N LEU A 63 2.48 -2.64 -15.84
CA LEU A 63 2.57 -1.66 -14.74
C LEU A 63 2.14 -0.26 -15.19
N PRO A 64 2.60 0.28 -16.33
CA PRO A 64 2.13 1.59 -16.82
C PRO A 64 0.64 1.62 -17.15
N MET A 65 0.00 0.49 -17.44
CA MET A 65 -1.44 0.41 -17.74
C MET A 65 -2.29 0.26 -16.47
N ILE A 66 -1.83 -0.54 -15.50
CA ILE A 66 -2.55 -0.83 -14.26
C ILE A 66 -2.37 0.29 -13.23
N MET A 67 -1.17 0.87 -13.12
CA MET A 67 -0.85 1.87 -12.11
C MET A 67 -1.75 3.10 -12.16
N PRO A 68 -2.09 3.69 -13.32
CA PRO A 68 -3.04 4.81 -13.36
C PRO A 68 -4.45 4.45 -12.87
N ILE A 69 -4.88 3.19 -13.07
CA ILE A 69 -6.19 2.71 -12.61
C ILE A 69 -6.16 2.55 -11.08
N LEU A 70 -5.11 1.92 -10.56
CA LEU A 70 -4.84 1.80 -9.11
C LEU A 70 -4.78 3.15 -8.43
N LEU A 71 -3.98 4.06 -8.99
CA LEU A 71 -3.81 5.41 -8.49
C LEU A 71 -5.11 6.20 -8.61
N GLY A 72 -5.87 6.08 -9.69
CA GLY A 72 -7.13 6.79 -9.87
C GLY A 72 -8.19 6.44 -8.82
N GLU A 73 -8.35 5.15 -8.51
CA GLU A 73 -9.31 4.68 -7.49
C GLU A 73 -8.87 5.06 -6.07
N CYS A 74 -7.56 5.19 -5.85
CA CYS A 74 -6.99 5.55 -4.55
C CYS A 74 -6.57 7.03 -4.43
N LEU A 75 -6.69 7.85 -5.47
CA LEU A 75 -6.01 9.16 -5.53
C LEU A 75 -6.52 10.10 -4.44
N ASP A 76 -7.83 10.13 -4.24
CA ASP A 76 -8.45 10.93 -3.19
C ASP A 76 -7.96 10.49 -1.80
N LEU A 77 -7.79 9.18 -1.60
CA LEU A 77 -7.31 8.62 -0.34
C LEU A 77 -5.83 8.91 -0.11
N LEU A 78 -5.03 8.81 -1.17
CA LEU A 78 -3.60 9.11 -1.17
C LEU A 78 -3.38 10.60 -0.88
N ASP A 79 -4.11 11.50 -1.54
CA ASP A 79 -4.03 12.96 -1.34
C ASP A 79 -4.37 13.36 0.11
N GLU A 80 -5.36 12.72 0.73
CA GLU A 80 -5.69 12.94 2.14
C GLU A 80 -4.56 12.54 3.11
N CYS A 81 -3.69 11.62 2.68
CA CYS A 81 -2.56 11.11 3.45
C CYS A 81 -1.23 11.84 3.13
N VAL A 82 -1.24 12.85 2.27
CA VAL A 82 -0.02 13.52 1.79
C VAL A 82 -0.04 15.01 2.13
N VAL A 83 1.11 15.53 2.55
CA VAL A 83 1.33 16.96 2.84
C VAL A 83 2.57 17.44 2.11
N GLY A 84 2.53 18.69 1.63
CA GLY A 84 3.61 19.32 0.85
C GLY A 84 3.33 19.35 -0.64
N VAL A 85 2.34 18.59 -1.11
CA VAL A 85 1.92 18.58 -2.51
C VAL A 85 0.43 18.23 -2.63
N ASN A 86 -0.27 18.88 -3.56
CA ASN A 86 -1.66 18.55 -3.91
C ASN A 86 -1.67 17.60 -5.11
N LEU A 87 -1.90 16.31 -4.87
CA LEU A 87 -1.85 15.27 -5.91
C LEU A 87 -3.01 15.33 -6.89
N ARG A 88 -4.04 16.11 -6.56
CA ARG A 88 -5.22 16.35 -7.40
C ARG A 88 -5.07 17.57 -8.31
N ASP A 89 -4.00 18.35 -8.18
CA ASP A 89 -3.73 19.46 -9.09
C ASP A 89 -3.49 18.91 -10.52
N PRO A 90 -4.28 19.31 -11.54
CA PRO A 90 -4.13 18.79 -12.89
C PRO A 90 -2.79 19.16 -13.55
N HIS A 91 -2.05 20.13 -13.00
CA HIS A 91 -0.72 20.51 -13.48
C HIS A 91 0.39 19.71 -12.80
N ILE A 92 0.05 18.85 -11.84
CA ILE A 92 1.05 18.04 -11.18
C ILE A 92 1.64 17.01 -12.14
N PRO A 93 2.96 16.86 -12.18
CA PRO A 93 3.53 15.88 -13.08
C PRO A 93 3.19 14.44 -12.66
N HIS A 94 2.50 13.70 -13.54
CA HIS A 94 2.05 12.34 -13.24
C HIS A 94 3.17 11.37 -12.82
N TRP A 95 4.43 11.63 -13.20
CA TRP A 95 5.59 10.79 -12.85
C TRP A 95 5.98 10.83 -11.37
N ILE A 96 5.41 11.73 -10.56
CA ILE A 96 5.66 11.74 -9.11
C ILE A 96 4.79 10.74 -8.37
N LEU A 97 3.61 10.43 -8.92
CA LEU A 97 2.60 9.61 -8.25
C LEU A 97 3.13 8.22 -7.86
N PRO A 98 3.96 7.53 -8.68
CA PRO A 98 4.50 6.23 -8.28
C PRO A 98 5.32 6.28 -6.99
N GLN A 99 6.23 7.25 -6.85
CA GLN A 99 7.09 7.37 -5.66
C GLN A 99 6.27 7.69 -4.40
N VAL A 100 5.28 8.57 -4.54
CA VAL A 100 4.42 8.94 -3.40
C VAL A 100 3.50 7.78 -3.00
N ALA A 101 2.97 7.04 -3.98
CA ALA A 101 2.11 5.89 -3.72
C ALA A 101 2.89 4.70 -3.14
N GLU A 102 4.12 4.46 -3.58
CA GLU A 102 5.00 3.44 -3.01
C GLU A 102 5.27 3.73 -1.53
N ALA A 103 5.73 4.94 -1.21
CA ALA A 103 5.95 5.33 0.18
C ALA A 103 4.67 5.30 1.01
N TRP A 104 3.51 5.58 0.42
CA TRP A 104 2.23 5.47 1.11
C TRP A 104 1.84 4.02 1.42
N MET A 105 2.11 3.08 0.50
CA MET A 105 1.91 1.65 0.72
C MET A 105 2.87 1.11 1.79
N GLU A 106 4.14 1.53 1.76
CA GLU A 106 5.12 1.19 2.78
C GLU A 106 4.73 1.77 4.15
N GLU A 107 4.35 3.03 4.19
CA GLU A 107 3.94 3.72 5.41
C GLU A 107 2.64 3.12 5.98
N SER A 108 1.73 2.63 5.15
CA SER A 108 0.44 2.12 5.61
C SER A 108 0.44 0.63 5.94
N PHE A 109 1.24 -0.18 5.24
CA PHE A 109 1.12 -1.63 5.30
C PHE A 109 2.44 -2.39 5.42
N ILE A 110 3.52 -1.96 4.74
CA ILE A 110 4.69 -2.84 4.52
C ILE A 110 5.85 -2.55 5.49
N GLY A 111 5.85 -1.43 6.20
CA GLY A 111 6.89 -1.10 7.19
C GLY A 111 7.01 -2.11 8.35
N GLU A 112 8.23 -2.29 8.86
CA GLU A 112 8.52 -3.18 9.99
C GLU A 112 7.57 -2.92 11.17
N GLY A 113 6.93 -3.98 11.67
CA GLY A 113 5.99 -3.92 12.80
C GLY A 113 4.57 -3.46 12.47
N LYS A 114 4.24 -3.11 11.21
CA LYS A 114 2.87 -2.68 10.82
C LYS A 114 1.94 -3.84 10.49
N MET A 115 2.46 -4.93 9.93
CA MET A 115 1.70 -6.16 9.67
C MET A 115 1.56 -7.07 10.90
N ASP A 116 2.56 -7.08 11.78
CA ASP A 116 2.63 -8.01 12.91
C ASP A 116 1.39 -7.95 13.82
N PRO A 117 0.83 -6.77 14.19
CA PRO A 117 -0.36 -6.70 15.01
C PRO A 117 -1.57 -7.39 14.36
N TRP A 118 -1.71 -7.29 13.03
CA TRP A 118 -2.78 -7.93 12.29
C TRP A 118 -2.60 -9.45 12.24
N ILE A 119 -1.37 -9.90 11.97
CA ILE A 119 -1.04 -11.32 11.93
C ILE A 119 -1.30 -11.95 13.31
N GLN A 120 -0.81 -11.34 14.39
CA GLN A 120 -1.01 -11.81 15.75
C GLN A 120 -2.49 -11.84 16.15
N ALA A 121 -3.27 -10.83 15.73
CA ALA A 121 -4.71 -10.80 15.99
C ALA A 121 -5.45 -11.96 15.30
N VAL A 122 -5.09 -12.27 14.05
CA VAL A 122 -5.66 -13.41 13.31
C VAL A 122 -5.23 -14.73 13.92
N GLU A 123 -3.93 -14.94 14.16
CA GLU A 123 -3.39 -16.15 14.79
C GLU A 123 -4.06 -16.41 16.14
N GLY A 124 -4.15 -15.38 17.01
CA GLY A 124 -4.79 -15.49 18.31
C GLY A 124 -6.30 -15.72 18.25
N THR A 125 -6.98 -15.21 17.23
CA THR A 125 -8.42 -15.47 17.02
C THR A 125 -8.65 -16.92 16.60
N ILE A 126 -7.87 -17.41 15.64
CA ILE A 126 -8.00 -18.80 15.17
C ILE A 126 -7.61 -19.79 16.26
N GLU A 127 -6.56 -19.51 17.03
CA GLU A 127 -6.16 -20.34 18.18
C GLU A 127 -7.29 -20.43 19.21
N LYS A 128 -7.96 -19.32 19.54
CA LYS A 128 -9.11 -19.33 20.47
C LYS A 128 -10.29 -20.13 19.93
N MET A 129 -10.53 -20.08 18.62
CA MET A 129 -11.66 -20.79 17.99
C MET A 129 -11.41 -22.28 17.82
N THR A 130 -10.17 -22.67 17.54
CA THR A 130 -9.82 -24.03 17.09
C THR A 130 -8.99 -24.82 18.09
N GLY A 131 -8.37 -24.16 19.07
CA GLY A 131 -7.35 -24.74 19.95
C GLY A 131 -6.03 -25.05 19.24
N GLN A 132 -5.87 -24.65 17.97
CA GLN A 132 -4.67 -24.92 17.18
C GLN A 132 -3.89 -23.63 16.94
N LYS A 133 -2.59 -23.67 17.25
CA LYS A 133 -1.68 -22.56 16.94
C LYS A 133 -1.32 -22.59 15.46
N ILE A 134 -1.45 -21.44 14.79
CA ILE A 134 -1.04 -21.25 13.40
C ILE A 134 0.14 -20.29 13.37
N GLY A 135 1.13 -20.55 12.52
CA GLY A 135 2.30 -19.70 12.30
C GLY A 135 2.21 -18.98 10.95
N ILE A 136 1.28 -18.04 10.80
CA ILE A 136 1.17 -17.19 9.61
C ILE A 136 2.45 -16.35 9.46
N SER A 137 3.00 -15.85 10.57
CA SER A 137 4.27 -15.12 10.60
C SER A 137 5.43 -15.93 10.01
N GLU A 138 5.49 -17.23 10.31
CA GLU A 138 6.51 -18.15 9.78
C GLU A 138 6.32 -18.43 8.28
N MET A 139 5.08 -18.43 7.79
CA MET A 139 4.77 -18.63 6.37
C MET A 139 5.22 -17.44 5.52
N PHE A 140 4.99 -16.20 5.96
CA PHE A 140 5.47 -15.00 5.27
C PHE A 140 7.01 -14.87 5.30
N SER A 141 7.64 -15.21 6.43
CA SER A 141 9.10 -15.18 6.57
C SER A 141 9.79 -16.13 5.59
N LYS A 142 9.18 -17.30 5.33
CA LYS A 142 9.68 -18.29 4.36
C LYS A 142 9.47 -17.88 2.90
N SER A 143 8.41 -17.13 2.57
CA SER A 143 8.16 -16.70 1.19
C SER A 143 9.02 -15.50 0.75
N LEU A 144 9.48 -14.69 1.70
CA LEU A 144 10.32 -13.51 1.46
C LEU A 144 11.83 -13.80 1.53
N SER A 145 12.22 -14.97 2.03
CA SER A 145 13.61 -15.42 1.94
C SER A 145 13.94 -15.75 0.48
N PRO A 146 15.00 -15.17 -0.12
CA PRO A 146 15.44 -15.57 -1.44
C PRO A 146 15.63 -17.09 -1.45
N GLN A 147 15.03 -17.77 -2.43
CA GLN A 147 15.48 -19.13 -2.72
C GLN A 147 16.91 -19.00 -3.21
N ASP A 148 17.87 -19.38 -2.37
CA ASP A 148 19.25 -19.60 -2.79
C ASP A 148 19.21 -20.66 -3.90
N THR A 149 19.16 -20.19 -5.15
CA THR A 149 19.33 -21.04 -6.32
C THR A 149 20.80 -21.42 -6.39
N ASN A 150 21.12 -22.61 -5.87
CA ASN A 150 22.33 -23.36 -6.22
C ASN A 150 22.27 -23.84 -7.68
#